data_AF-A0A6L3X1A2-F1
#
_entry.id   AF-A0A6L3X1A2-F1
#
_cell.length_a   1.000
_cell.length_b   1.000
_cell.length_c   1.000
_cell.angle_alpha   90.00
_cell.angle_beta   90.00
_cell.angle_gamma   90.00
#
_symmetry.space_group_name_H-M   'P 1'
#
loop_
_entity.id
_entity.type
_entity.pdbx_description
1 polymer ?
#
loop_
_entity_poly.entity_id
_entity_poly.type
_entity_poly.pdbx_seq_one_letter_code
_entity_poly.pdbx_strand_id
1 'polypeptide(L)'
;RFEGALRRNVQMVFQDPWASLHPNHTIARTLSEPLNIHGEPQVAEKVADALQQVGLAADASRRYPHQLAGGQRQRVAIARALLLR
;
A
#
# COMPACT_ATOMS: atom_id res chain seq x y z
N ARG A 1 21.77 -12.39 -3.35
CA ARG A 1 21.38 -11.08 -2.77
C ARG A 1 20.61 -10.34 -3.87
N PHE A 2 19.40 -9.83 -3.61
CA PHE A 2 18.66 -9.08 -4.63
C PHE A 2 19.36 -7.73 -4.88
N GLU A 3 20.17 -7.63 -5.93
CA GLU A 3 20.95 -6.44 -6.30
C GLU A 3 20.47 -5.83 -7.62
N GLY A 4 20.62 -4.51 -7.76
CA GLY A 4 20.37 -3.79 -9.02
C GLY A 4 18.90 -3.54 -9.38
N ALA A 5 18.63 -3.42 -10.69
CA ALA A 5 17.32 -3.05 -11.26
C ALA A 5 16.17 -3.97 -10.83
N LEU A 6 16.46 -5.24 -10.55
CA LEU A 6 15.49 -6.23 -10.13
C LEU A 6 14.83 -5.86 -8.79
N ARG A 7 15.56 -5.21 -7.87
CA ARG A 7 15.03 -4.80 -6.55
C ARG A 7 14.00 -3.67 -6.66
N ARG A 8 14.08 -2.84 -7.71
CA ARG A 8 13.09 -1.77 -7.96
C ARG A 8 11.78 -2.31 -8.54
N ASN A 9 11.85 -3.44 -9.24
CA ASN A 9 10.72 -3.98 -10.00
C ASN A 9 10.00 -5.14 -9.28
N VAL A 10 10.41 -5.49 -8.06
CA VAL A 10 9.85 -6.60 -7.29
C VAL A 10 9.39 -6.09 -5.94
N GLN A 11 8.09 -6.25 -5.64
CA GLN A 11 7.53 -6.00 -4.33
C GLN A 11 7.21 -7.29 -3.59
N MET A 12 7.70 -7.40 -2.36
CA MET A 12 7.42 -8.53 -1.48
C MET A 12 6.09 -8.32 -0.79
N VAL A 13 5.18 -9.28 -0.95
CA VAL A 13 3.92 -9.36 -0.20
C VAL A 13 4.03 -10.53 0.76
N PHE A 14 4.05 -10.24 2.06
CA PHE A 14 4.10 -11.28 3.10
C PHE A 14 2.72 -11.93 3.27
N GLN A 15 2.71 -13.25 3.56
CA GLN A 15 1.46 -13.99 3.78
C GLN A 15 0.72 -13.55 5.04
N ASP A 16 1.40 -12.95 6.02
CA ASP A 16 0.77 -12.31 7.18
C ASP A 16 0.46 -10.83 6.88
N PRO A 17 -0.82 -10.43 6.80
CA PRO A 17 -1.19 -9.03 6.58
C PRO A 17 -0.72 -8.09 7.69
N TRP A 18 -0.46 -8.59 8.91
CA TRP A 18 0.09 -7.79 10.01
C TRP A 18 1.56 -7.45 9.79
N ALA A 19 2.33 -8.34 9.18
CA ALA A 19 3.75 -8.09 8.95
C ALA A 19 4.01 -7.04 7.86
N SER A 20 3.02 -6.77 7.00
CA SER A 20 3.17 -5.89 5.83
C SER A 20 2.67 -4.45 6.03
N LEU A 21 1.87 -4.19 7.09
CA LEU A 21 1.31 -2.89 7.40
C LEU A 21 1.76 -2.44 8.80
N HIS A 22 2.25 -1.21 8.91
CA HIS A 22 2.65 -0.68 10.21
C HIS A 22 1.39 -0.35 11.05
N PRO A 23 1.23 -0.92 12.26
CA PRO A 23 -0.03 -0.88 13.00
C PRO A 23 -0.47 0.53 13.41
N ASN A 24 0.51 1.43 13.56
CA ASN A 24 0.31 2.82 13.99
C ASN A 24 0.22 3.81 12.83
N HIS A 25 0.29 3.33 11.58
CA HIS A 25 0.13 4.19 10.41
C HIS A 25 -1.25 4.01 9.82
N THR A 26 -1.82 5.10 9.29
CA THR A 26 -3.02 5.03 8.47
C THR A 26 -2.72 4.31 7.15
N ILE A 27 -3.77 3.82 6.50
CA ILE A 27 -3.65 3.24 5.16
C ILE A 27 -3.08 4.27 4.17
N ALA A 28 -3.52 5.52 4.23
CA ALA A 28 -2.98 6.62 3.43
C ALA A 28 -1.47 6.75 3.61
N ARG A 29 -0.99 6.83 4.86
CA ARG A 29 0.45 6.93 5.15
C ARG A 29 1.21 5.75 4.56
N THR A 30 0.71 4.54 4.76
CA THR A 30 1.35 3.30 4.30
C THR A 30 1.44 3.21 2.77
N LEU A 31 0.41 3.67 2.06
CA LEU A 31 0.38 3.68 0.60
C LEU A 31 1.16 4.86 0.00
N SER A 32 1.19 6.00 0.69
CA SER A 32 1.91 7.21 0.24
C SER A 32 3.42 7.14 0.44
N GLU A 33 3.90 6.42 1.46
CA GLU A 33 5.31 6.32 1.80
C GLU A 33 6.20 5.91 0.62
N PRO A 34 5.93 4.81 -0.11
CA PRO A 34 6.72 4.46 -1.29
C PRO A 34 6.71 5.56 -2.37
N LEU A 35 5.55 6.14 -2.65
CA LEU A 35 5.40 7.20 -3.66
C LEU A 35 6.23 8.44 -3.29
N ASN A 36 6.18 8.84 -2.01
CA ASN A 36 6.96 9.96 -1.49
C ASN A 36 8.47 9.69 -1.56
N ILE A 37 8.92 8.47 -1.24
CA ILE A 37 10.33 8.07 -1.34
C ILE A 37 10.83 8.17 -2.79
N HIS A 38 9.98 7.83 -3.75
CA HIS A 38 10.28 7.90 -5.18
C HIS A 38 10.05 9.30 -5.80
N GLY A 39 9.57 10.27 -5.03
CA GLY A 39 9.30 11.63 -5.52
C GLY A 39 8.16 11.72 -6.52
N GLU A 40 7.20 10.79 -6.46
CA GLU A 40 6.07 10.74 -7.38
C GLU A 40 5.11 11.93 -7.18
N PRO A 41 4.65 12.60 -8.26
CA PRO A 41 3.60 13.61 -8.15
C PRO A 41 2.24 12.95 -7.87
N GLN A 42 1.26 13.77 -7.46
CA GLN A 42 -0.15 13.36 -7.33
C GLN A 42 -0.37 12.17 -6.38
N VAL A 43 0.41 12.08 -5.31
CA VAL A 43 0.39 10.96 -4.35
C VAL A 43 -1.01 10.67 -3.81
N ALA A 44 -1.78 11.70 -3.45
CA ALA A 44 -3.12 11.52 -2.91
C ALA A 44 -4.09 10.87 -3.93
N GLU A 45 -4.02 11.29 -5.19
CA GLU A 45 -4.84 10.76 -6.29
C GLU A 45 -4.45 9.31 -6.58
N LYS A 46 -3.15 9.02 -6.69
CA LYS A 46 -2.64 7.65 -6.87
C LYS A 46 -3.09 6.71 -5.76
N VAL A 47 -3.05 7.16 -4.51
CA VAL A 47 -3.52 6.36 -3.36
C VAL A 47 -5.03 6.09 -3.45
N ALA A 48 -5.84 7.09 -3.82
CA ALA A 48 -7.28 6.93 -3.99
C ALA A 48 -7.60 5.94 -5.12
N ASP A 49 -6.92 6.06 -6.26
CA ASP A 49 -7.07 5.17 -7.41
C ASP A 49 -6.68 3.73 -7.05
N ALA A 50 -5.57 3.54 -6.33
CA ALA A 50 -5.13 2.22 -5.90
C ALA A 50 -6.13 1.54 -4.95
N LEU A 51 -6.74 2.31 -4.04
CA LEU A 51 -7.82 1.80 -3.17
C LEU A 51 -9.05 1.40 -3.99
N GLN A 52 -9.44 2.20 -4.97
CA GLN A 52 -10.56 1.91 -5.85
C GLN A 52 -10.33 0.64 -6.69
N GLN A 53 -9.11 0.47 -7.24
CA GLN A 53 -8.75 -0.72 -8.03
C GLN A 53 -8.87 -2.03 -7.24
N VAL A 54 -8.65 -2.00 -5.93
CA VAL A 54 -8.84 -3.16 -5.06
C VAL A 54 -10.24 -3.22 -4.43
N GLY A 55 -11.17 -2.36 -4.85
CA GLY A 55 -12.55 -2.34 -4.37
C GLY A 55 -12.69 -1.88 -2.92
N LEU A 56 -11.85 -0.94 -2.49
CA LEU A 56 -11.98 -0.23 -1.21
C LEU A 56 -12.46 1.21 -1.47
N ALA A 57 -13.37 1.68 -0.62
CA ALA A 57 -13.81 3.07 -0.67
C ALA A 57 -12.68 4.02 -0.25
N ALA A 58 -12.71 5.25 -0.75
CA ALA A 58 -11.67 6.25 -0.51
C ALA A 58 -11.51 6.59 0.99
N ASP A 59 -12.56 6.42 1.80
CA ASP A 59 -12.51 6.62 3.25
C ASP A 59 -11.62 5.60 3.98
N ALA A 60 -11.34 4.45 3.37
CA ALA A 60 -10.40 3.46 3.89
C ALA A 60 -8.99 4.03 4.07
N SER A 61 -8.63 5.07 3.30
CA SER A 61 -7.35 5.80 3.43
C SER A 61 -7.13 6.36 4.84
N ARG A 62 -8.19 6.77 5.53
CA ARG A 62 -8.13 7.37 6.88
C ARG A 62 -8.09 6.34 8.00
N ARG A 63 -8.33 5.07 7.69
CA ARG A 63 -8.40 3.98 8.66
C ARG A 63 -7.00 3.49 9.02
N TYR A 64 -6.89 2.82 10.16
CA TYR A 64 -5.73 2.05 10.58
C TYR A 64 -5.89 0.56 10.23
N PRO A 65 -4.79 -0.23 10.11
CA PRO A 65 -4.85 -1.64 9.77
C PRO A 65 -5.77 -2.48 10.67
N HIS A 66 -5.82 -2.16 11.97
CA HIS A 66 -6.68 -2.86 12.93
C HIS A 66 -8.18 -2.57 12.75
N GLN A 67 -8.54 -1.52 12.01
CA GLN A 67 -9.92 -1.13 11.70
C GLN A 67 -10.46 -1.78 10.41
N LEU A 68 -9.64 -2.59 9.73
CA LEU A 68 -10.00 -3.29 8.51
C LEU A 68 -10.29 -4.76 8.80
N ALA A 69 -11.21 -5.36 8.04
CA ALA A 69 -11.36 -6.82 8.01
C ALA A 69 -10.12 -7.48 7.39
N GLY A 70 -9.89 -8.77 7.67
CA GLY A 70 -8.74 -9.51 7.13
C GLY A 70 -8.60 -9.40 5.60
N GLY A 71 -9.68 -9.64 4.86
CA GLY A 71 -9.70 -9.49 3.40
C GLY A 71 -9.56 -8.04 2.90
N GLN A 72 -9.88 -7.04 3.72
CA GLN A 72 -9.60 -5.63 3.36
C GLN A 72 -8.11 -5.30 3.55
N ARG A 73 -7.47 -5.83 4.60
CA ARG A 73 -6.01 -5.69 4.79
C ARG A 73 -5.24 -6.31 3.64
N GLN A 74 -5.62 -7.51 3.21
CA GLN A 74 -5.00 -8.16 2.05
C GLN A 74 -5.14 -7.30 0.78
N ARG A 75 -6.30 -6.70 0.55
CA ARG A 75 -6.52 -5.75 -0.54
C ARG A 75 -5.63 -4.51 -0.45
N VAL A 76 -5.40 -3.97 0.75
CA VAL A 76 -4.43 -2.86 0.94
C VAL A 76 -3.01 -3.31 0.57
N ALA A 77 -2.60 -4.52 0.96
CA ALA A 77 -1.27 -5.03 0.60
C ALA A 77 -1.11 -5.17 -0.92
N ILE A 78 -2.16 -5.61 -1.62
CA ILE A 78 -2.22 -5.65 -3.09
C ILE A 78 -2.14 -4.23 -3.68
N ALA A 79 -2.92 -3.27 -3.15
CA ALA A 79 -2.89 -1.87 -3.60
C ALA A 79 -1.48 -1.26 -3.49
N ARG A 80 -0.76 -1.55 -2.40
CA ARG A 80 0.63 -1.10 -2.21
C ARG A 80 1.58 -1.66 -3.28
N ALA A 81 1.39 -2.91 -3.68
CA ALA A 81 2.18 -3.53 -4.74
C ALA A 81 1.88 -2.92 -6.12
N LEU A 82 0.62 -2.53 -6.38
CA LEU A 82 0.22 -1.87 -7.62
C LEU A 82 0.79 -0.45 -7.77
N LEU A 83 0.93 0.28 -6.66
CA LEU A 83 1.47 1.66 -6.64
C LEU A 83 2.95 1.77 -7.02
N LEU A 84 3.70 0.67 -6.89
CA LEU A 84 5.15 0.61 -7.07
C LEU A 84 5.54 0.03 -8.44
N ARG A 85 4.59 -0.01 -9.38
CA ARG A 85 4.78 -0.52 -10.74
C ARG A 85 5.14 0.60 -11.72
#